data_AF-A0A9E2IK84-F1
#
_entry.id   AF-A0A9E2IK84-F1
#
_cell.length_a   1.000
_cell.length_b   1.000
_cell.length_c   1.000
_cell.angle_alpha   90.00
_cell.angle_beta   90.00
_cell.angle_gamma   90.00
#
_symmetry.space_group_name_H-M   'P 1'
#
loop_
_entity.id
_entity.type
_entity.pdbx_description
1 polymer ?
#
loop_
_entity_poly.entity_id
_entity_poly.type
_entity_poly.pdbx_seq_one_letter_code
_entity_poly.pdbx_strand_id
1 'polypeptide(L)' 'MVLYEELAWEFQKQKVKYVIVGGIAVNLLGYMRSTADMDILVEMSNENLAKIVTILKNEGYRVKQPVE' A
#
# COMPACT_ATOMS: atom_id res chain seq x y z
N MET A 1 15.66 7.01 3.38
CA MET A 1 14.75 6.22 2.54
C MET A 1 13.46 6.09 3.33
N VAL A 2 12.36 6.59 2.79
CA VAL A 2 11.09 6.58 3.50
C VAL A 2 10.54 5.15 3.44
N LEU A 3 10.11 4.59 4.57
CA LEU A 3 9.75 3.17 4.78
C LEU A 3 8.78 2.56 3.74
N TYR A 4 8.12 3.37 2.91
CA TYR A 4 7.04 2.96 2.02
C TYR A 4 7.35 3.15 0.52
N GLU A 5 8.51 3.73 0.17
CA GLU A 5 8.86 4.03 -1.23
C GLU A 5 9.01 2.76 -2.09
N GLU A 6 9.62 1.71 -1.52
CA GLU A 6 9.84 0.42 -2.20
C GLU A 6 8.50 -0.27 -2.52
N LEU A 7 7.58 -0.30 -1.55
CA LEU A 7 6.25 -0.88 -1.75
C LEU A 7 5.44 -0.10 -2.80
N ALA A 8 5.45 1.23 -2.74
CA ALA A 8 4.75 2.07 -3.70
C ALA A 8 5.30 1.91 -5.13
N TRP A 9 6.62 1.71 -5.25
CA TRP A 9 7.28 1.42 -6.52
C TRP A 9 6.86 0.08 -7.13
N GLU A 10 6.81 -0.98 -6.33
CA GLU A 10 6.32 -2.29 -6.80
C GLU A 10 4.84 -2.26 -7.17
N PHE A 11 4.03 -1.51 -6.42
CA PHE A 11 2.62 -1.30 -6.78
C PHE A 11 2.49 -0.60 -8.14
N GLN A 12 3.33 0.40 -8.42
CA GLN A 12 3.31 1.09 -9.70
C GLN A 12 3.79 0.22 -10.86
N LYS A 13 4.88 -0.53 -10.68
CA LYS A 13 5.37 -1.48 -11.69
C LYS A 13 4.30 -2.49 -12.10
N GLN A 14 3.52 -2.98 -11.14
CA GLN A 14 2.49 -3.99 -11.37
C GLN A 14 1.11 -3.42 -11.68
N LYS A 15 1.00 -2.09 -11.81
CA LYS A 15 -0.25 -1.37 -12.10
C LYS A 15 -1.36 -1.72 -11.10
N VAL A 16 -1.01 -1.79 -9.82
CA VAL A 16 -1.98 -1.96 -8.74
C VAL A 16 -2.91 -0.75 -8.73
N LYS A 17 -4.22 -0.99 -8.62
CA LYS A 17 -5.23 0.05 -8.48
C LYS A 17 -5.47 0.30 -7.00
N TYR A 18 -4.91 1.41 -6.52
CA TYR A 18 -5.01 1.84 -5.14
C TYR A 18 -4.98 3.37 -5.04
N VAL A 19 -5.36 3.89 -3.89
CA VAL A 19 -5.16 5.29 -3.50
C VAL A 19 -4.57 5.32 -2.09
N ILE A 20 -3.55 6.15 -1.89
CA ILE A 20 -2.98 6.42 -0.57
C ILE A 20 -3.97 7.25 0.23
N VAL A 21 -4.26 6.82 1.45
CA VAL A 21 -5.12 7.53 2.40
C VAL A 21 -4.40 7.71 3.74
N GLY A 22 -5.12 8.18 4.76
CA GLY A 22 -4.57 8.30 6.11
C GLY A 22 -3.46 9.34 6.22
N GLY A 23 -2.50 9.08 7.12
CA GLY A 23 -1.48 10.07 7.50
C GLY A 23 -0.52 10.46 6.39
N ILE A 24 -0.14 9.50 5.55
CA ILE A 24 0.76 9.75 4.42
C ILE A 24 0.07 10.69 3.41
N ALA A 25 -1.21 10.49 3.11
CA ALA A 25 -1.94 11.38 2.20
C ALA A 25 -1.96 12.83 2.71
N VAL A 26 -2.16 13.03 4.02
CA VAL A 26 -2.12 14.36 4.66
C VAL A 26 -0.74 15.00 4.53
N ASN A 27 0.33 14.23 4.75
CA ASN A 27 1.71 14.69 4.56
C ASN A 27 2.00 15.08 3.11
N LEU A 28 1.54 14.29 2.13
CA LEU A 28 1.70 14.58 0.70
C LEU A 28 0.98 15.86 0.26
N LEU A 29 -0.09 16.26 0.96
CA LEU A 29 -0.82 17.52 0.75
C LEU A 29 -0.18 18.72 1.48
N GLY A 30 1.00 18.55 2.09
CA GLY A 30 1.77 19.63 2.71
C GLY A 30 1.47 19.87 4.19
N TYR A 31 0.68 19.01 4.84
CA TYR A 31 0.39 19.10 6.27
C TYR A 31 1.23 18.12 7.06
N MET A 32 2.04 18.59 8.01
CA MET A 32 2.85 17.70 8.85
C MET A 32 1.99 16.91 9.84
N ARG A 33 2.07 15.58 9.76
CA ARG A 33 1.43 14.63 10.67
C ARG A 33 2.36 13.44 10.91
N SER A 34 2.56 13.08 12.17
CA SER A 34 3.20 11.82 12.51
C SER A 34 2.30 10.63 12.14
N THR A 35 2.86 9.62 11.50
CA THR A 35 2.17 8.37 11.12
C THR A 35 3.18 7.24 11.21
N ALA A 36 2.74 6.07 11.65
CA ALA A 36 3.61 4.89 11.82
C ALA A 36 3.37 3.83 10.74
N ASP A 37 2.31 4.00 9.97
CA ASP A 37 1.77 3.08 8.99
C ASP A 37 1.43 3.79 7.68
N MET A 38 1.21 2.97 6.65
CA MET A 38 0.69 3.35 5.35
C MET A 38 -0.71 2.76 5.20
N ASP A 39 -1.69 3.63 5.04
CA ASP A 39 -3.07 3.24 4.72
C ASP A 39 -3.33 3.39 3.22
N ILE A 40 -3.97 2.39 2.63
CA ILE A 40 -4.39 2.39 1.23
C ILE A 40 -5.83 1.91 1.10
N LEU A 41 -6.57 2.49 0.15
CA LEU A 41 -7.78 1.88 -0.38
C LEU A 41 -7.46 1.22 -1.71
N VAL A 42 -8.06 0.07 -1.99
CA VAL A 42 -7.74 -0.76 -3.15
C VAL A 42 -9.01 -1.08 -3.94
N GLU A 43 -8.89 -1.23 -5.27
CA GLU A 43 -9.99 -1.78 -6.06
C GLU A 43 -10.20 -3.25 -5.68
N MET A 44 -11.44 -3.61 -5.33
CA MET A 44 -11.81 -4.95 -4.82
C MET A 44 -12.01 -6.00 -5.92
N SER A 45 -11.25 -5.92 -7.01
CA SER A 45 -11.25 -6.96 -8.05
C SER A 45 -10.30 -8.09 -7.64
N ASN A 46 -10.68 -9.35 -7.92
CA ASN A 46 -9.85 -10.52 -7.58
C ASN A 46 -8.43 -10.41 -8.15
N GLU A 47 -8.29 -9.88 -9.36
CA GLU A 47 -7.00 -9.65 -10.01
C GLU A 47 -6.12 -8.66 -9.22
N ASN A 48 -6.69 -7.52 -8.81
CA ASN A 48 -5.95 -6.49 -8.07
C ASN A 48 -5.55 -6.98 -6.67
N LEU A 49 -6.46 -7.65 -5.98
CA LEU A 49 -6.20 -8.23 -4.66
C LEU A 49 -5.10 -9.29 -4.72
N ALA A 50 -5.14 -10.19 -5.71
CA ALA A 50 -4.09 -11.19 -5.91
C ALA A 50 -2.71 -10.56 -6.15
N LYS A 51 -2.63 -9.48 -6.95
CA LYS A 51 -1.39 -8.71 -7.14
C LYS A 51 -0.87 -8.13 -5.84
N ILE A 52 -1.74 -7.47 -5.06
CA ILE A 52 -1.37 -6.86 -3.78
C ILE A 52 -0.83 -7.91 -2.80
N VAL A 53 -1.54 -9.02 -2.63
CA VAL A 53 -1.11 -10.11 -1.73
C VAL A 53 0.23 -10.69 -2.19
N THR A 54 0.44 -10.85 -3.49
CA THR A 54 1.72 -11.34 -4.05
C THR A 54 2.87 -10.39 -3.75
N ILE A 55 2.68 -9.08 -3.99
CA ILE A 55 3.70 -8.05 -3.72
C ILE A 55 4.04 -8.02 -2.24
N LEU A 56 3.02 -7.95 -1.36
CA LEU A 56 3.23 -7.91 0.09
C LEU A 56 4.02 -9.12 0.59
N LYS A 57 3.73 -10.31 0.08
CA LYS A 57 4.49 -11.53 0.43
C LYS A 57 5.94 -11.47 -0.06
N ASN A 58 6.19 -10.97 -1.27
CA ASN A 58 7.53 -10.84 -1.83
C ASN A 58 8.39 -9.84 -1.05
N GLU A 59 7.78 -8.76 -0.57
CA GLU A 59 8.41 -7.75 0.30
C GLU A 59 8.52 -8.21 1.78
N GLY A 60 8.16 -9.46 2.09
CA GLY A 60 8.33 -10.05 3.42
C GLY A 60 7.23 -9.72 4.44
N TYR A 61 6.15 -9.04 4.03
CA TYR A 61 5.00 -8.80 4.89
C TYR A 61 4.18 -10.06 5.14
N ARG A 62 3.60 -10.16 6.34
CA ARG A 62 2.65 -11.22 6.72
C ARG A 62 1.23 -10.68 6.75
N VAL A 63 0.36 -11.31 6.00
CA VAL A 63 -1.09 -11.00 6.00
C VAL A 63 -1.69 -11.47 7.32
N LYS A 64 -2.34 -10.57 8.06
CA LYS A 64 -2.82 -10.81 9.43
C LYS A 64 -4.33 -11.01 9.58
N GLN A 65 -5.15 -10.54 8.64
CA GLN A 65 -6.63 -10.58 8.70
C GLN A 65 -7.20 -11.04 7.35
N PRO A 66 -8.39 -11.66 7.32
CA PRO A 66 -8.70 -12.65 6.30
C PRO A 66 -8.90 -11.97 4.95
N VAL A 67 -8.09 -12.41 3.99
CA VAL A 67 -8.23 -12.14 2.55
C VAL A 67 -8.51 -13.47 1.82
N GLU A 68 -9.10 -14.43 2.56
CA GLU A 68 -9.70 -15.66 2.02
C GLU A 68 -11.18 -15.43 1.75
#